data_AF-A0A4C2A279-F1
#
_entry.id   AF-A0A4C2A279-F1
#
_cell.length_a   1.000
_cell.length_b   1.000
_cell.length_c   1.000
_cell.angle_alpha   90.00
_cell.angle_beta   90.00
_cell.angle_gamma   90.00
#
_symmetry.space_group_name_H-M   'P 1'
#
loop_
_entity.id
_entity.type
_entity.pdbx_description
1 polymer ?
#
loop_
_entity_poly.entity_id
_entity_poly.type
_entity_poly.pdbx_seq_one_letter_code
_entity_poly.pdbx_strand_id
1 'polypeptide(L)'
;MRDLAPRQRIEDFIHSRGLILHNIEGQPTMFAGAVGESNIDLTLSTRGIRVTGWQVPVEASTSDHRLITYIIDDTRVSTALAEPAEKLSRFQNRGWTGTDTNRRYTLEWDR
;
A
#
# COMPACT_ATOMS: atom_id res chain seq x y z
N MET A 1 -16.39 -21.11 10.33
CA MET A 1 -15.80 -20.10 9.42
C MET A 1 -14.97 -19.17 10.30
N ARG A 2 -13.65 -19.06 10.13
CA ARG A 2 -12.85 -18.17 11.01
C ARG A 2 -13.04 -16.73 10.54
N ASP A 3 -13.40 -15.84 11.45
CA ASP A 3 -13.37 -14.41 11.18
C ASP A 3 -11.92 -13.99 10.98
N LEU A 4 -11.57 -13.63 9.74
CA LEU A 4 -10.27 -13.06 9.43
C LEU A 4 -10.14 -11.69 10.10
N ALA A 5 -8.93 -11.34 10.55
CA ALA A 5 -8.66 -9.97 11.00
C ALA A 5 -8.93 -8.96 9.87
N PRO A 6 -9.39 -7.73 10.17
CA PRO A 6 -9.70 -6.72 9.15
C PRO A 6 -8.58 -6.51 8.12
N ARG A 7 -7.33 -6.50 8.57
CA ARG A 7 -6.13 -6.44 7.71
C ARG A 7 -6.12 -7.54 6.64
N GLN A 8 -6.27 -8.80 7.07
CA GLN A 8 -6.20 -9.94 6.17
C GLN A 8 -7.33 -9.89 5.13
N ARG A 9 -8.53 -9.42 5.52
CA ARG A 9 -9.65 -9.26 4.58
C ARG A 9 -9.32 -8.27 3.46
N ILE A 10 -8.68 -7.15 3.78
CA ILE A 10 -8.28 -6.14 2.78
C ILE A 10 -7.16 -6.66 1.88
N GLU A 11 -6.15 -7.34 2.44
CA GLU A 11 -5.07 -7.95 1.66
C GLU A 11 -5.61 -8.99 0.66
N ASP A 12 -6.49 -9.88 1.13
CA ASP A 12 -7.14 -10.88 0.29
C ASP A 12 -8.00 -10.24 -0.80
N PHE A 13 -8.70 -9.15 -0.48
CA PHE A 13 -9.50 -8.40 -1.45
C PHE A 13 -8.64 -7.76 -2.55
N ILE A 14 -7.56 -7.06 -2.17
CA ILE A 14 -6.63 -6.43 -3.12
C ILE A 14 -6.02 -7.48 -4.05
N HIS A 15 -5.56 -8.61 -3.48
CA HIS A 15 -4.95 -9.69 -4.24
C HIS A 15 -5.96 -10.39 -5.17
N SER A 16 -7.13 -10.79 -4.66
CA SER A 16 -8.14 -11.52 -5.46
C SER A 16 -8.73 -10.71 -6.61
N ARG A 17 -8.68 -9.37 -6.52
CA ARG A 17 -9.14 -8.45 -7.57
C ARG A 17 -8.01 -7.96 -8.47
N GLY A 18 -6.76 -8.34 -8.21
CA GLY A 18 -5.60 -7.90 -8.98
C GLY A 18 -5.42 -6.38 -8.98
N LEU A 19 -5.77 -5.72 -7.87
CA LEU A 19 -5.61 -4.28 -7.69
C LEU A 19 -4.15 -3.91 -7.45
N ILE A 20 -3.76 -2.74 -7.92
CA ILE A 20 -2.43 -2.17 -7.75
C ILE A 20 -2.46 -1.16 -6.62
N LEU A 21 -1.56 -1.30 -5.64
CA LEU A 21 -1.35 -0.34 -4.56
C LEU A 21 -0.33 0.71 -4.99
N HIS A 22 -0.70 1.99 -4.84
CA HIS A 22 0.11 3.13 -5.26
C HIS A 22 0.79 3.89 -4.12
N ASN A 23 0.46 3.58 -2.87
CA ASN A 23 1.13 4.18 -1.72
C ASN A 23 2.64 3.95 -1.79
N ILE A 24 3.42 5.00 -1.52
CA ILE A 24 4.89 5.00 -1.59
C ILE A 24 5.46 5.06 -0.17
N GLU A 25 6.38 4.15 0.15
CA GLU A 25 7.12 4.15 1.41
C GLU A 25 7.99 5.41 1.56
N GLY A 26 8.15 5.89 2.80
CA GLY A 26 8.93 7.10 3.11
C GLY A 26 8.18 8.42 2.95
N GLN A 27 6.90 8.38 2.54
CA GLN A 27 6.00 9.53 2.68
C GLN A 27 5.52 9.67 4.13
N PRO A 28 5.09 10.88 4.55
CA PRO A 28 4.41 11.07 5.83
C PRO A 28 3.22 10.12 6.01
N THR A 29 2.92 9.76 7.25
CA THR A 29 1.72 8.98 7.61
C THR A 29 0.44 9.69 7.17
N MET A 30 -0.57 8.96 6.71
CA MET A 30 -1.79 9.59 6.16
C MET A 30 -2.79 10.01 7.23
N PHE A 31 -2.67 9.49 8.44
CA PHE A 31 -3.43 9.93 9.60
C PHE A 31 -2.48 10.29 10.74
N ALA A 32 -2.71 11.43 11.37
CA ALA A 32 -1.99 11.91 12.53
C ALA A 32 -2.98 12.57 13.50
N GLY A 33 -3.47 11.78 14.46
CA GLY A 33 -4.41 12.23 15.48
C GLY A 33 -3.78 12.22 16.87
N ALA A 34 -4.57 12.60 17.89
CA ALA A 34 -4.11 12.70 19.27
C ALA A 34 -3.51 11.41 19.86
N VAL A 35 -3.88 10.25 19.32
CA VAL A 35 -3.46 8.92 19.81
C VAL A 35 -2.22 8.39 19.07
N GLY A 36 -1.80 9.05 17.98
CA GLY A 36 -0.63 8.67 17.21
C GLY A 36 -0.87 8.77 15.70
N GLU A 37 0.09 8.22 14.97
CA GLU A 37 0.12 8.27 13.51
C GLU A 37 -0.12 6.90 12.89
N SER A 38 -0.81 6.85 11.75
CA SER A 38 -1.08 5.59 11.05
C SER A 38 -1.24 5.75 9.53
N ASN A 39 -1.10 4.62 8.82
CA ASN A 39 -1.23 4.52 7.37
C ASN A 39 -2.50 3.73 6.99
N ILE A 40 -3.66 4.32 7.27
CA ILE A 40 -4.95 3.66 7.09
C ILE A 40 -5.64 3.98 5.75
N ASP A 41 -5.14 5.00 5.04
CA ASP A 41 -5.65 5.39 3.73
C ASP A 41 -4.90 4.65 2.60
N LEU A 42 -5.61 4.13 1.61
CA LEU A 42 -5.04 3.35 0.51
C LEU A 42 -5.42 3.95 -0.83
N THR A 43 -4.45 4.07 -1.74
CA THR A 43 -4.68 4.44 -3.14
C THR A 43 -4.54 3.19 -4.01
N LEU A 44 -5.65 2.74 -4.59
CA LEU A 44 -5.74 1.51 -5.37
C LEU A 44 -6.23 1.79 -6.80
N SER A 45 -5.76 1.03 -7.78
CA SER A 45 -6.33 1.04 -9.13
C SER A 45 -6.48 -0.37 -9.71
N THR A 46 -7.29 -0.48 -10.76
CA THR A 46 -7.19 -1.63 -11.68
C THR A 46 -5.93 -1.51 -12.54
N ARG A 47 -5.60 -2.60 -13.25
CA ARG A 47 -4.53 -2.60 -14.25
C ARG A 47 -4.81 -1.60 -15.38
N GLY A 48 -3.75 -1.07 -15.99
CA GLY A 48 -3.82 -0.15 -17.12
C GLY A 48 -4.00 1.33 -16.75
N ILE A 49 -4.20 1.65 -15.47
CA ILE A 49 -4.19 3.03 -14.96
C ILE A 49 -2.76 3.38 -14.55
N ARG A 50 -2.21 4.44 -15.17
CA ARG A 50 -0.92 5.00 -14.79
C ARG A 50 -1.13 6.09 -13.75
N VAL A 51 -0.72 5.81 -12.52
CA VAL A 51 -0.67 6.78 -11.42
C VAL A 51 0.78 7.20 -11.21
N THR A 52 1.03 8.51 -11.18
CA THR A 52 2.36 9.09 -10.96
C THR A 52 2.30 10.23 -9.96
N GLY A 53 3.45 10.67 -9.44
CA GLY A 53 3.51 11.79 -8.51
C GLY A 53 2.74 11.57 -7.21
N TRP A 54 2.57 10.31 -6.78
CA TRP A 54 1.88 10.00 -5.52
C TRP A 54 2.70 10.52 -4.33
N GLN A 55 2.07 11.32 -3.49
CA GLN A 55 2.72 11.92 -2.32
C GLN A 55 1.68 12.34 -1.26
N VAL A 56 2.18 12.57 -0.05
CA VAL A 56 1.41 13.10 1.09
C VAL A 56 2.00 14.46 1.48
N PRO A 57 1.51 15.59 0.93
CA PRO A 57 2.00 16.91 1.30
C PRO A 57 1.74 17.22 2.79
N VAL A 58 2.76 17.68 3.49
CA VAL A 58 2.69 18.11 4.89
C VAL A 58 1.97 19.46 4.98
N GLU A 59 1.18 19.68 6.04
CA GLU A 59 0.45 20.92 6.33
C GLU A 59 -0.51 21.41 5.22
N ALA A 60 -0.89 20.55 4.27
CA ALA A 60 -1.85 20.90 3.22
C ALA A 60 -3.31 20.93 3.72
N SER A 61 -3.56 20.46 4.95
CA SER A 61 -4.87 20.33 5.57
C SER A 61 -4.72 20.45 7.08
N THR A 62 -5.73 21.00 7.75
CA THR A 62 -5.83 21.04 9.22
C THR A 62 -6.59 19.85 9.81
N SER A 63 -6.92 18.86 8.99
CA SER A 63 -7.53 17.60 9.42
C SER A 63 -6.46 16.63 9.95
N ASP A 64 -6.84 15.76 10.90
CA ASP A 64 -6.01 14.64 11.33
C ASP A 64 -5.66 13.70 10.15
N HIS A 65 -6.53 13.64 9.12
CA HIS A 65 -6.18 13.01 7.85
C HIS A 65 -5.39 13.98 6.96
N ARG A 66 -4.23 13.53 6.49
CA ARG A 66 -3.39 14.23 5.54
C ARG A 66 -3.90 14.04 4.11
N LEU A 67 -3.79 15.09 3.30
CA LEU A 67 -4.15 15.06 1.90
C LEU A 67 -3.23 14.09 1.14
N ILE A 68 -3.81 13.29 0.25
CA ILE A 68 -3.06 12.47 -0.72
C ILE A 68 -3.21 13.12 -2.09
N THR A 69 -2.12 13.33 -2.80
CA THR A 69 -2.13 13.86 -4.17
C THR A 69 -1.42 12.91 -5.12
N TYR A 70 -1.94 12.79 -6.34
CA TYR A 70 -1.34 12.03 -7.43
C TYR A 70 -1.85 12.53 -8.78
N ILE A 71 -1.19 12.12 -9.85
CA ILE A 71 -1.56 12.42 -11.23
C ILE A 71 -1.98 11.12 -11.90
N ILE A 72 -3.11 11.13 -12.60
CA ILE A 72 -3.54 10.05 -13.49
C ILE A 72 -3.18 10.45 -14.92
N ASP A 73 -2.38 9.62 -15.59
CA ASP A 73 -2.13 9.77 -17.02
C ASP A 73 -3.26 9.11 -17.82
N ASP A 74 -3.87 9.84 -18.74
CA ASP A 74 -4.98 9.36 -19.57
C ASP A 74 -4.51 8.45 -20.73
N THR A 75 -3.21 8.30 -20.91
CA THR A 75 -2.67 7.32 -21.86
C THR A 75 -2.87 5.91 -21.30
N ARG A 76 -3.97 5.27 -21.67
CA ARG A 76 -4.17 3.83 -21.43
C ARG A 76 -3.05 3.07 -22.12
N VAL A 77 -2.14 2.50 -21.34
CA VAL A 77 -1.17 1.55 -21.87
C VAL A 77 -1.96 0.27 -22.20
N SER A 78 -2.05 -0.06 -23.50
CA SER A 78 -2.68 -1.29 -23.97
C SER A 78 -1.93 -2.50 -23.40
N THR A 79 -2.48 -3.15 -22.37
CA THR A 79 -1.91 -4.36 -21.79
C THR A 79 -2.25 -5.57 -22.66
N ALA A 80 -1.63 -5.68 -23.83
CA ALA A 80 -1.47 -6.95 -24.52
C ALA A 80 -0.14 -7.55 -24.03
N LEU A 81 -0.22 -8.67 -23.29
CA LEU A 81 0.84 -9.30 -22.48
C LEU A 81 1.25 -8.52 -21.23
N ALA A 82 0.66 -8.89 -20.09
CA ALA A 82 1.26 -8.60 -18.78
C ALA A 82 1.46 -9.94 -18.05
N GLU A 83 2.74 -10.27 -17.86
CA GLU A 83 3.27 -11.35 -17.01
C GLU A 83 2.52 -11.46 -15.66
N PRO A 84 2.48 -12.66 -15.05
CA PRO A 84 1.85 -12.86 -13.76
C PRO A 84 2.41 -11.91 -12.70
N ALA A 85 1.53 -11.44 -11.82
CA ALA A 85 1.84 -10.45 -10.80
C ALA A 85 3.11 -10.84 -10.02
N GLU A 86 4.19 -10.08 -10.22
CA GLU A 86 5.36 -10.20 -9.37
C GLU A 86 4.94 -9.99 -7.92
N LYS A 87 5.28 -10.99 -7.09
CA LYS A 87 5.12 -10.99 -5.64
C LYS A 87 5.58 -9.63 -5.11
N LEU A 88 4.72 -8.91 -4.39
CA LEU A 88 5.03 -7.62 -3.76
C LEU A 88 6.16 -7.81 -2.73
N SER A 89 7.40 -7.82 -3.21
CA SER A 89 8.64 -7.96 -2.44
C SER A 89 9.09 -6.66 -1.79
N ARG A 90 8.26 -5.60 -1.87
CA ARG A 90 8.64 -4.22 -1.53
C ARG A 90 8.34 -3.81 -0.09
N PHE A 91 7.87 -4.72 0.76
CA PHE A 91 7.84 -4.50 2.21
C PHE A 91 9.00 -5.26 2.85
N GLN A 92 10.22 -4.73 2.69
CA GLN A 92 11.40 -5.18 3.44
C GLN A 92 11.89 -4.03 4.31
N ASN A 93 11.42 -4.00 5.56
CA ASN A 93 12.07 -3.22 6.60
C ASN A 93 13.50 -3.75 6.81
N ARG A 94 14.46 -2.83 6.91
CA ARG A 94 15.87 -3.13 7.22
C ARG A 94 16.00 -3.81 8.58
N GLY A 95 16.49 -5.05 8.57
CA GLY A 95 17.18 -5.67 9.71
C GLY A 95 16.82 -7.12 10.02
N TRP A 96 17.44 -8.09 9.33
CA TRP A 96 17.70 -9.43 9.90
C TRP A 96 18.71 -10.24 9.06
N THR A 97 19.83 -10.62 9.65
CA THR A 97 20.76 -11.63 9.11
C THR A 97 20.37 -12.99 9.69
N GLY A 98 19.82 -13.90 8.88
CA GLY A 98 19.59 -15.27 9.33
C GLY A 98 18.86 -16.11 8.29
N THR A 99 19.43 -17.27 8.02
CA THR A 99 19.21 -18.16 6.88
C THR A 99 17.77 -18.62 6.67
N ASP A 100 17.49 -18.78 5.38
CA ASP A 100 16.26 -19.24 4.77
C ASP A 100 15.84 -20.62 5.30
N THR A 101 14.60 -20.71 5.75
CA THR A 101 13.70 -21.85 5.58
C THR A 101 12.38 -21.51 6.30
N ASN A 102 11.31 -21.41 5.51
CA ASN A 102 9.92 -21.49 5.97
C ASN A 102 9.43 -20.29 6.83
N ARG A 103 8.94 -19.19 6.21
CA ARG A 103 8.43 -18.03 6.97
C ARG A 103 6.99 -17.64 6.65
N ARG A 104 6.15 -17.76 7.69
CA ARG A 104 4.91 -17.02 7.91
C ARG A 104 5.21 -15.52 7.84
N TYR A 105 4.40 -14.77 7.10
CA TYR A 105 4.51 -13.32 7.03
C TYR A 105 3.70 -12.69 8.17
N THR A 106 4.38 -12.34 9.25
CA THR A 106 3.84 -11.46 10.30
C THR A 106 4.41 -10.06 10.05
N LEU A 107 3.54 -9.10 9.73
CA LEU A 107 3.87 -7.68 9.77
C LEU A 107 3.66 -7.21 11.21
N GLU A 108 4.74 -6.97 11.94
CA GLU A 108 4.69 -6.37 13.27
C GLU A 108 4.45 -4.86 13.12
N TRP A 109 3.45 -4.37 13.84
CA TRP A 109 3.18 -2.95 14.05
C TRP A 109 3.45 -2.70 15.54
N ASP A 110 4.37 -1.78 15.85
CA ASP A 110 4.65 -1.40 17.23
C ASP A 110 3.38 -0.90 17.92
N ARG A 111 3.21 -1.33 19.17
CA ARG A 111 2.01 -1.16 19.99
C ARG A 111 1.84 0.27 20.51
#